data_AF-A0A3D1E6L7-F1
#
_entry.id   AF-A0A3D1E6L7-F1
#
_cell.length_a   1.000
_cell.length_b   1.000
_cell.length_c   1.000
_cell.angle_alpha   90.00
_cell.angle_beta   90.00
_cell.angle_gamma   90.00
#
_symmetry.space_group_name_H-M   'P 1'
#
loop_
_entity.id
_entity.type
_entity.pdbx_description
1 polymer ?
#
loop_
_entity_poly.entity_id
_entity_poly.type
_entity_poly.pdbx_seq_one_letter_code
_entity_poly.pdbx_strand_id
1 'polypeptide(L)' 'QHDHVILTDTGEVIEFCDPRIQTIKKTIEEVFNISIQNHSLYFYGTKNNESNNHE' A
#
# COMPACT_ATOMS: atom_id res chain seq x y z
N GLN A 1 7.69 6.02 -7.30
CA GLN A 1 7.82 5.31 -6.01
C GLN A 1 6.69 4.30 -5.98
N HIS A 2 6.99 3.05 -5.67
CA HIS A 2 6.03 1.95 -5.65
C HIS A 2 5.98 1.38 -4.24
N ASP A 3 4.79 1.01 -3.81
CA ASP A 3 4.54 0.34 -2.55
C ASP A 3 4.32 -1.16 -2.81
N HIS A 4 4.48 -1.98 -1.78
CA HIS A 4 4.54 -3.43 -1.93
C HIS A 4 3.42 -4.11 -1.14
N VAL A 5 2.79 -5.09 -1.77
CA VAL A 5 1.95 -6.09 -1.09
C VAL A 5 2.68 -7.42 -1.13
N ILE A 6 2.86 -8.06 0.02
CA ILE A 6 3.53 -9.34 0.17
C ILE A 6 2.47 -10.38 0.53
N LEU A 7 2.35 -11.39 -0.32
CA LEU A 7 1.49 -12.53 -0.08
C LEU A 7 2.22 -13.54 0.81
N THR A 8 1.72 -13.76 2.03
CA THR A 8 2.39 -14.59 3.04
C THR A 8 2.21 -16.09 2.80
N ASP A 9 1.24 -16.46 1.98
CA ASP A 9 0.94 -17.83 1.56
C ASP A 9 1.83 -18.28 0.38
N THR A 10 2.00 -17.44 -0.65
CA THR A 10 2.76 -17.77 -1.86
C THR A 10 4.16 -17.17 -1.90
N GLY A 11 4.44 -16.16 -1.06
CA GLY A 11 5.68 -15.37 -1.12
C GLY A 11 5.72 -14.39 -2.30
N GLU A 12 4.60 -14.22 -3.01
CA GLU A 12 4.49 -13.33 -4.17
C GLU A 12 4.49 -11.86 -3.72
N VAL A 13 5.24 -11.02 -4.43
CA VAL A 13 5.31 -9.58 -4.19
C VAL A 13 4.58 -8.86 -5.32
N ILE A 14 3.61 -8.03 -4.95
CA ILE A 14 2.82 -7.22 -5.88
C ILE A 14 3.19 -5.76 -5.66
N GLU A 15 3.70 -5.11 -6.70
CA GLU A 15 3.97 -3.68 -6.69
C GLU A 15 2.71 -2.90 -7.11
N PHE A 16 2.41 -1.83 -6.39
CA PHE A 16 1.32 -0.93 -6.77
C PHE A 16 1.72 0.54 -6.61
N CYS A 17 0.93 1.42 -7.23
CA CYS A 17 1.08 2.86 -7.14
C CYS A 17 -0.29 3.45 -6.78
N ASP A 18 -0.39 4.05 -5.60
CA ASP A 18 -1.59 4.76 -5.18
C ASP A 18 -1.34 6.29 -5.19
N PRO A 19 -2.00 7.06 -6.07
CA PRO A 19 -1.81 8.51 -6.13
C PRO A 19 -2.21 9.22 -4.83
N ARG A 20 -3.07 8.62 -4.00
CA ARG A 20 -3.52 9.19 -2.73
C ARG A 20 -2.40 9.29 -1.70
N ILE A 21 -1.38 8.43 -1.78
CA ILE A 21 -0.21 8.48 -0.89
C ILE A 21 0.50 9.85 -1.00
N GLN A 22 0.57 10.44 -2.19
CA GLN A 22 1.16 11.76 -2.37
C GLN A 22 0.34 12.85 -1.67
N THR A 23 -0.98 12.75 -1.71
CA THR A 23 -1.86 13.69 -0.99
C THR A 23 -1.67 13.55 0.52
N ILE A 24 -1.66 12.32 1.05
CA ILE A 24 -1.42 12.06 2.48
C ILE A 24 -0.06 12.63 2.90
N LYS A 25 1.00 12.40 2.12
CA LYS A 25 2.33 12.96 2.36
C LYS A 25 2.26 14.48 2.51
N LYS A 26 1.68 15.18 1.53
CA LYS A 26 1.57 16.65 1.56
C LYS A 26 0.78 17.15 2.76
N THR A 27 -0.36 16.52 3.06
CA THR A 27 -1.18 16.90 4.21
C THR A 27 -0.42 16.75 5.53
N ILE A 28 0.36 15.68 5.71
CA ILE A 28 1.17 15.51 6.92
C ILE A 28 2.29 16.55 6.99
N GLU A 29 2.97 16.82 5.87
CA GLU A 29 3.99 17.87 5.78
C GLU A 29 3.42 19.24 6.19
N GLU A 30 2.23 19.60 5.70
CA GLU A 30 1.54 20.86 6.01
C GLU A 30 1.05 20.92 7.46
N VAL A 31 0.38 19.87 7.95
CA VAL A 31 -0.25 19.86 9.29
C VAL A 31 0.80 19.87 10.40
N PHE A 32 1.89 19.13 10.23
CA PHE A 32 2.94 19.02 11.25
C PHE A 32 4.14 19.93 10.97
N ASN A 33 4.11 20.68 9.85
CA ASN A 33 5.20 21.55 9.41
C ASN A 33 6.54 20.81 9.34
N ILE A 34 6.53 19.61 8.73
CA ILE A 34 7.69 18.73 8.56
C ILE A 34 7.96 18.48 7.07
N SER A 35 9.13 17.92 6.74
CA SER A 35 9.43 17.42 5.39
C SER A 35 9.64 15.91 5.41
N ILE A 36 8.92 15.20 4.55
CA ILE A 36 8.98 13.76 4.41
C ILE A 36 9.86 13.44 3.20
N GLN A 37 11.02 12.82 3.44
CA GLN A 37 11.96 12.47 2.37
C GLN A 37 11.51 11.21 1.62
N ASN A 38 11.02 10.20 2.34
CA ASN A 38 10.64 8.91 1.79
C ASN A 38 9.45 8.33 2.57
N HIS A 39 8.68 7.45 1.92
CA HIS A 39 7.70 6.58 2.56
C HIS A 39 7.90 5.15 2.08
N SER A 40 7.45 4.19 2.88
CA SER A 40 7.40 2.79 2.49
C SER A 40 6.14 2.19 3.10
N LEU A 41 5.25 1.68 2.25
CA LEU A 41 4.04 0.98 2.68
C LEU A 41 4.15 -0.49 2.30
N TYR A 42 3.93 -1.34 3.30
CA TYR A 42 3.87 -2.79 3.14
C TYR A 42 2.51 -3.29 3.58
N PHE A 43 1.85 -4.02 2.70
CA PHE A 43 0.68 -4.80 3.04
C PHE A 43 1.06 -6.28 3.10
N TYR A 44 0.58 -6.98 4.11
CA TYR A 44 0.75 -8.42 4.24
C TYR A 44 -0.63 -9.06 4.22
N GLY A 45 -0.81 -10.04 3.34
CA GLY A 45 -2.09 -10.73 3.20
C GLY A 45 -1.93 -12.09 2.57
N THR A 46 -3.04 -12.80 2.43
CA THR A 46 -3.13 -14.06 1.68
C THR A 46 -4.09 -13.87 0.52
N LYS A 47 -3.96 -14.64 -0.55
CA LYS A 47 -4.99 -14.61 -1.60
C LYS A 47 -6.31 -15.08 -1.00
N ASN A 48 -7.38 -14.33 -1.24
CA ASN A 48 -8.71 -14.87 -0.99
C ASN A 48 -8.90 -16.02 -1.98
N ASN A 49 -9.11 -17.23 -1.48
CA ASN A 49 -9.61 -18.30 -2.33
C ASN A 49 -10.95 -17.83 -2.87
N GLU A 50 -11.06 -17.65 -4.19
CA GLU A 50 -12.34 -17.46 -4.85
C GLU A 50 -13.14 -18.76 -4.71
N SER A 51 -13.77 -18.92 -3.56
CA SER A 51 -14.80 -19.91 -3.31
C SER A 51 -16.09 -19.12 -3.11
N ASN A 52 -16.77 -18.90 -4.25
CA ASN A 52 -18.19 -18.57 -4.37
C ASN A 52 -18.67 -17.25 -3.76
N ASN A 53 -19.08 -16.32 -4.63
CA ASN A 53 -20.43 -15.74 -4.56
C ASN A 53 -20.75 -15.13 -5.94
N HIS A 54 -21.22 -16.00 -6.83
CA HIS A 54 -22.19 -15.60 -7.85
C HIS A 54 -23.53 -15.60 -7.13
N GLU A 55 -23.98 -14.43 -6.67
CA GLU A 55 -25.37 -14.17 -6.32
C GLU A 55 -25.76 -12.78 -6.81
#